data_AF-A0A2K4ZLV3-F1
#
_entry.id   AF-A0A2K4ZLV3-F1
#
_cell.length_a   1.000
_cell.length_b   1.000
_cell.length_c   1.000
_cell.angle_alpha   90.00
_cell.angle_beta   90.00
_cell.angle_gamma   90.00
#
_symmetry.space_group_name_H-M   'P 1'
#
loop_
_entity.id
_entity.type
_entity.pdbx_description
1 polymer ?
#
loop_
_entity_poly.entity_id
_entity_poly.type
_entity_poly.pdbx_seq_one_letter_code
_entity_poly.pdbx_strand_id
1 'polypeptide(L)'
;MRATCEIVADLKDGKEVPYEELKIACLVQSSIIFFYQQDTKNLLKGGIAADLVEQMNYTDDKTSSKKLGYPSWYWNAIKKDPIEWLGASHIPGTSEYDQHYKLSKSLYEKFANKNDDK
;
A
#
# COMPACT_ATOMS: atom_id res chain seq x y z
N MET A 1 -10.10 -11.16 -8.73
CA MET A 1 -8.76 -11.76 -8.57
C MET A 1 -8.68 -12.40 -7.20
N ARG A 2 -7.88 -13.45 -7.01
CA ARG A 2 -7.69 -14.04 -5.66
C ARG A 2 -7.06 -13.03 -4.70
N ALA A 3 -7.24 -13.24 -3.40
CA ALA A 3 -6.69 -12.33 -2.40
C ALA A 3 -5.15 -12.39 -2.39
N THR A 4 -4.49 -11.27 -2.08
CA THR A 4 -3.02 -11.20 -2.04
C THR A 4 -2.42 -12.26 -1.12
N CYS A 5 -3.05 -12.56 0.02
CA CYS A 5 -2.54 -13.60 0.92
C CYS A 5 -2.57 -15.00 0.32
N GLU A 6 -3.54 -15.30 -0.53
CA GLU A 6 -3.68 -16.61 -1.19
C GLU A 6 -2.62 -16.77 -2.27
N ILE A 7 -2.41 -15.71 -3.07
CA ILE A 7 -1.35 -15.66 -4.08
C ILE A 7 0.03 -15.88 -3.42
N VAL A 8 0.30 -15.18 -2.32
CA VAL A 8 1.57 -15.32 -1.58
C VAL A 8 1.70 -16.69 -0.92
N ALA A 9 0.61 -17.29 -0.44
CA ALA A 9 0.64 -18.63 0.13
C ALA A 9 1.01 -19.68 -0.93
N ASP A 10 0.41 -19.61 -2.11
CA ASP A 10 0.73 -20.53 -3.21
C ASP A 10 2.20 -20.42 -3.66
N LEU A 11 2.76 -19.20 -3.74
CA LEU A 11 4.19 -19.00 -4.02
C LEU A 11 5.07 -19.64 -2.95
N LYS A 12 4.71 -19.52 -1.67
CA LYS A 12 5.45 -20.13 -0.55
C LYS A 12 5.37 -21.65 -0.57
N ASP A 13 4.27 -22.20 -1.06
CA ASP A 13 4.08 -23.64 -1.27
C ASP A 13 4.81 -24.15 -2.55
N GLY A 14 5.48 -23.27 -3.30
CA GLY A 14 6.17 -23.63 -4.55
C GLY A 14 5.24 -23.88 -5.73
N LYS A 15 3.97 -23.43 -5.65
CA LYS A 15 3.00 -23.54 -6.75
C LYS A 15 3.23 -22.43 -7.77
N GLU A 16 2.86 -22.71 -9.01
CA GLU A 16 2.86 -21.72 -10.07
C GLU A 16 1.70 -20.72 -9.89
N VAL A 17 2.00 -19.45 -10.10
CA VAL A 17 1.03 -18.35 -10.03
C VAL A 17 1.03 -17.60 -11.36
N PRO A 18 -0.13 -17.28 -11.94
CA PRO A 18 -0.21 -16.47 -13.16
C PRO A 18 0.54 -15.14 -13.01
N TYR A 19 1.29 -14.75 -14.04
CA TYR A 19 2.09 -13.52 -14.02
C TYR A 19 1.29 -12.27 -13.61
N GLU A 20 0.06 -12.15 -14.09
CA GLU A 20 -0.81 -11.00 -13.77
C GLU A 20 -1.21 -10.97 -12.29
N GLU A 21 -1.47 -12.13 -11.67
CA GLU A 21 -1.74 -12.20 -10.23
C GLU A 21 -0.47 -11.86 -9.42
N LEU A 22 0.69 -12.36 -9.85
CA LEU A 22 1.97 -12.06 -9.21
C LEU A 22 2.30 -10.57 -9.30
N LYS A 23 2.14 -9.95 -10.48
CA LYS A 23 2.36 -8.52 -10.70
C LYS A 23 1.51 -7.68 -9.76
N ILE A 24 0.21 -7.97 -9.69
CA ILE A 24 -0.72 -7.23 -8.83
C ILE A 24 -0.39 -7.45 -7.35
N ALA A 25 -0.07 -8.68 -6.93
CA ALA A 25 0.36 -8.96 -5.57
C ALA A 25 1.63 -8.17 -5.20
N CYS A 26 2.61 -8.06 -6.10
CA CYS A 26 3.81 -7.24 -5.89
C CYS A 26 3.48 -5.74 -5.71
N LEU A 27 2.53 -5.20 -6.48
CA LEU A 27 2.08 -3.82 -6.30
C LEU A 27 1.41 -3.62 -4.93
N VAL A 28 0.57 -4.57 -4.49
CA VAL A 28 0.00 -4.54 -3.14
C VAL A 28 1.10 -4.58 -2.07
N GLN A 29 2.09 -5.47 -2.19
CA GLN A 29 3.20 -5.56 -1.24
C GLN A 29 4.00 -4.26 -1.18
N SER A 30 4.24 -3.60 -2.33
CA SER A 30 4.88 -2.29 -2.38
C SER A 30 4.08 -1.23 -1.61
N SER A 31 2.76 -1.20 -1.76
CA SER A 31 1.88 -0.28 -1.02
C SER A 31 1.86 -0.58 0.48
N ILE A 32 1.89 -1.86 0.88
CA ILE A 32 1.99 -2.27 2.29
C ILE A 32 3.28 -1.72 2.93
N ILE A 33 4.42 -1.84 2.23
CA ILE A 33 5.70 -1.32 2.73
C ILE A 33 5.63 0.20 2.92
N PHE A 34 5.05 0.92 1.95
CA PHE A 34 4.88 2.37 2.04
C PHE A 34 4.01 2.77 3.24
N PHE A 35 2.84 2.14 3.42
CA PHE A 35 1.97 2.44 4.56
C PHE A 35 2.63 2.09 5.90
N TYR A 36 3.34 0.96 5.96
CA TYR A 36 4.08 0.58 7.16
C TYR A 36 5.13 1.63 7.54
N GLN A 37 5.89 2.15 6.57
CA GLN A 37 6.87 3.21 6.81
C GLN A 37 6.22 4.51 7.30
N GLN A 38 5.10 4.90 6.67
CA GLN A 38 4.37 6.11 7.04
C GLN A 38 3.77 6.03 8.45
N ASP A 39 3.11 4.92 8.79
CA ASP A 39 2.55 4.69 10.11
C ASP A 39 3.65 4.62 11.16
N THR A 40 4.74 3.87 10.91
CA THR A 40 5.88 3.78 11.82
C THR A 40 6.48 5.15 12.11
N LYS A 41 6.67 5.98 11.07
CA LYS A 41 7.16 7.36 11.23
C LYS A 41 6.25 8.20 12.13
N ASN A 42 4.93 8.10 11.94
CA ASN A 42 3.95 8.85 12.74
C ASN A 42 3.89 8.36 14.19
N LEU A 43 3.96 7.04 14.40
CA LEU A 43 3.99 6.44 15.73
C LEU A 43 5.25 6.84 16.50
N LEU A 44 6.43 6.81 15.85
CA LEU A 44 7.69 7.25 16.45
C LEU A 44 7.70 8.76 16.79
N LYS A 45 6.98 9.58 16.01
CA LYS A 45 6.82 11.01 16.31
C LYS A 45 5.98 11.26 17.57
N GLY A 46 5.05 10.35 17.90
CA GLY A 46 4.19 10.45 19.07
C GLY A 46 3.12 11.55 18.99
N GLY A 47 2.41 11.75 20.11
CA GLY A 47 1.36 12.77 20.25
C GLY A 47 0.20 12.59 19.28
N ILE A 48 -0.37 13.71 18.82
CA ILE A 48 -1.58 13.73 17.97
C ILE A 48 -1.43 12.85 16.71
N ALA A 49 -0.23 12.74 16.13
CA ALA A 49 0.00 11.92 14.95
C ALA A 49 -0.13 10.42 15.26
N ALA A 50 0.38 9.98 16.42
CA ALA A 50 0.24 8.60 16.87
C ALA A 50 -1.22 8.28 17.23
N ASP A 51 -1.90 9.20 17.93
CA ASP A 51 -3.31 9.06 18.30
C ASP A 51 -4.21 8.93 17.06
N LEU A 52 -3.92 9.72 16.02
CA LEU A 52 -4.67 9.67 14.75
C LEU A 52 -4.46 8.33 14.04
N VAL A 53 -3.22 7.82 13.97
CA VAL A 53 -2.94 6.50 13.39
C VAL A 53 -3.70 5.41 14.15
N GLU A 54 -3.70 5.45 15.49
CA GLU A 54 -4.42 4.47 16.30
C GLU A 54 -5.94 4.51 16.04
N GLN A 55 -6.54 5.71 16.05
CA GLN A 55 -7.98 5.88 15.83
C GLN A 55 -8.43 5.50 14.41
N MET A 56 -7.63 5.82 13.40
CA MET A 56 -7.99 5.51 12.01
C MET A 56 -7.84 4.02 11.69
N ASN A 57 -6.80 3.38 12.24
CA ASN A 57 -6.37 2.07 11.75
C ASN A 57 -6.68 0.92 12.70
N TYR A 58 -7.09 1.17 13.94
CA TYR A 58 -7.27 0.14 14.96
C TYR A 58 -8.62 0.22 15.70
N THR A 59 -9.67 0.68 15.01
CA THR A 59 -11.02 0.83 15.58
C THR A 59 -11.96 -0.33 15.30
N ASP A 60 -11.74 -1.10 14.23
CA ASP A 60 -12.56 -2.25 13.86
C ASP A 60 -11.86 -3.57 14.19
N ASP A 61 -12.30 -4.24 15.26
CA ASP A 61 -11.72 -5.51 15.72
C ASP A 61 -11.87 -6.67 14.70
N LYS A 62 -12.72 -6.53 13.67
CA LYS A 62 -12.84 -7.54 12.60
C LYS A 62 -11.75 -7.43 11.56
N THR A 63 -11.19 -6.23 11.38
CA THR A 63 -10.18 -5.94 10.36
C THR A 63 -8.86 -5.44 10.96
N SER A 64 -8.79 -5.26 12.27
CA SER A 64 -7.60 -4.78 12.96
C SER A 64 -7.37 -5.49 14.30
N SER A 65 -6.16 -5.35 14.83
CA SER A 65 -5.79 -5.83 16.16
C SER A 65 -4.70 -4.95 16.73
N LYS A 66 -5.01 -4.18 17.79
CA LYS A 66 -4.00 -3.41 18.54
C LYS A 66 -2.93 -4.32 19.14
N LYS A 67 -3.35 -5.47 19.67
CA LYS A 67 -2.45 -6.43 20.32
C LYS A 67 -1.42 -7.02 19.35
N LEU A 68 -1.83 -7.34 18.13
CA LEU A 68 -0.96 -7.93 17.12
C LEU A 68 -0.29 -6.90 16.21
N GLY A 69 -0.65 -5.62 16.33
CA GLY A 69 -0.17 -4.56 15.45
C GLY A 69 -0.70 -4.69 14.01
N TYR A 70 -1.91 -5.23 13.83
CA TYR A 70 -2.56 -5.33 12.52
C TYR A 70 -3.51 -4.16 12.30
N PRO A 71 -3.19 -3.20 11.43
CA PRO A 71 -4.12 -2.13 11.08
C PRO A 71 -5.18 -2.60 10.06
N SER A 72 -6.35 -1.95 10.04
CA SER A 72 -7.44 -2.24 9.10
C SER A 72 -6.99 -2.15 7.63
N TRP A 73 -6.13 -1.21 7.28
CA TRP A 73 -5.62 -1.10 5.92
C TRP A 73 -4.79 -2.33 5.52
N TYR A 74 -4.01 -2.92 6.44
CA TYR A 74 -3.18 -4.09 6.17
C TYR A 74 -4.06 -5.31 5.92
N TRP A 75 -5.04 -5.55 6.79
CA TRP A 75 -6.00 -6.64 6.62
C TRP A 75 -6.69 -6.54 5.26
N ASN A 76 -7.17 -5.35 4.91
CA ASN A 76 -7.82 -5.11 3.63
C ASN A 76 -6.86 -5.35 2.45
N ALA A 77 -5.60 -4.91 2.54
CA ALA A 77 -4.60 -5.13 1.50
C ALA A 77 -4.37 -6.63 1.21
N ILE A 78 -4.37 -7.46 2.25
CA ILE A 78 -4.08 -8.89 2.11
C ILE A 78 -5.32 -9.75 1.81
N LYS A 79 -6.53 -9.29 2.17
CA LYS A 79 -7.79 -10.08 2.08
C LYS A 79 -8.77 -9.63 1.00
N LYS A 80 -8.78 -8.35 0.60
CA LYS A 80 -9.70 -7.88 -0.46
C LYS A 80 -9.19 -8.29 -1.84
N ASP A 81 -10.05 -8.12 -2.84
CA ASP A 81 -9.61 -8.14 -4.23
C ASP A 81 -8.49 -7.09 -4.41
N PRO A 82 -7.29 -7.48 -4.86
CA PRO A 82 -6.15 -6.59 -4.87
C PRO A 82 -6.27 -5.48 -5.92
N ILE A 83 -7.04 -5.67 -6.99
CA ILE A 83 -7.32 -4.63 -7.99
C ILE A 83 -8.25 -3.58 -7.36
N GLU A 84 -9.29 -4.03 -6.67
CA GLU A 84 -10.21 -3.13 -5.94
C GLU A 84 -9.46 -2.32 -4.87
N TRP A 85 -8.61 -2.99 -4.08
CA TRP A 85 -7.88 -2.33 -2.99
C TRP A 85 -6.83 -1.32 -3.49
N LEU A 86 -6.08 -1.68 -4.54
CA LEU A 86 -5.11 -0.75 -5.14
C LEU A 86 -5.80 0.45 -5.79
N GLY A 87 -6.92 0.23 -6.47
CA GLY A 87 -7.55 1.22 -7.33
C GLY A 87 -6.78 1.45 -8.62
N ALA A 88 -7.50 1.89 -9.66
CA ALA A 88 -6.94 2.02 -11.02
C ALA A 88 -5.71 2.94 -11.07
N SER A 89 -5.66 4.01 -10.28
CA SER A 89 -4.54 4.97 -10.24
C SER A 89 -3.21 4.38 -9.78
N HIS A 90 -3.21 3.18 -9.23
CA HIS A 90 -2.01 2.48 -8.75
C HIS A 90 -1.64 1.25 -9.60
N ILE A 91 -2.31 1.05 -10.74
CA ILE A 91 -2.10 -0.08 -11.64
C ILE A 91 -1.55 0.44 -12.98
N PRO A 92 -0.29 0.13 -13.35
CA PRO A 92 0.27 0.54 -14.64
C PRO A 92 -0.58 0.07 -15.84
N GLY A 93 -0.75 0.96 -16.81
CA GLY A 93 -1.54 0.70 -18.02
C GLY A 93 -3.01 1.12 -17.93
N THR A 94 -3.46 1.69 -16.80
CA THR A 94 -4.74 2.37 -16.70
C THR A 94 -4.59 3.86 -17.02
N SER A 95 -5.67 4.49 -17.49
CA SER A 95 -5.68 5.94 -17.75
C SER A 95 -5.44 6.77 -16.49
N GLU A 96 -5.93 6.29 -15.36
CA GLU A 96 -5.82 6.92 -14.05
C GLU A 96 -4.38 6.88 -13.56
N TYR A 97 -3.69 5.75 -13.76
CA TYR A 97 -2.27 5.63 -13.43
C TYR A 97 -1.43 6.59 -14.28
N ASP A 98 -1.68 6.66 -15.59
CA ASP A 98 -0.92 7.53 -16.48
C ASP A 98 -1.08 9.01 -16.10
N GLN A 99 -2.30 9.43 -15.75
CA GLN A 99 -2.56 10.77 -15.25
C GLN A 99 -1.85 11.04 -13.92
N HIS A 100 -1.96 10.12 -12.96
CA HIS A 100 -1.36 10.23 -11.65
C HIS A 100 0.18 10.26 -11.73
N TYR A 101 0.76 9.39 -12.56
CA TYR A 101 2.20 9.33 -12.82
C TYR A 101 2.69 10.63 -13.46
N LYS A 102 2.00 11.14 -14.48
CA LYS A 102 2.35 12.42 -15.14
C LYS A 102 2.36 13.58 -14.15
N LEU A 103 1.36 13.69 -13.29
CA LEU A 103 1.30 14.72 -12.25
C LEU A 103 2.44 14.57 -11.24
N SER A 104 2.64 13.35 -10.71
CA SER A 104 3.68 13.05 -9.72
C SER A 104 5.07 13.35 -10.26
N LYS A 105 5.35 12.94 -11.50
CA LYS A 105 6.60 13.22 -12.20
C LYS A 105 6.82 14.72 -12.41
N SER A 106 5.80 15.45 -12.85
CA SER A 106 5.90 16.91 -13.07
C SER A 106 6.20 17.66 -11.77
N LEU A 107 5.59 17.24 -10.65
CA LEU A 107 5.89 17.80 -9.33
C LEU A 107 7.32 17.46 -8.91
N TYR A 108 7.72 16.19 -9.04
CA TYR A 108 9.08 15.75 -8.72
C TYR A 108 10.12 16.57 -9.49
N GLU A 109 10.00 16.67 -10.81
CA GLU A 109 10.94 17.43 -11.66
C GLU A 109 11.00 18.91 -11.24
N LYS A 110 9.86 19.52 -10.90
CA LYS A 110 9.80 20.90 -10.44
C LYS A 110 10.55 21.13 -9.13
N PHE A 111 10.59 20.15 -8.22
CA PHE A 111 11.23 20.30 -6.91
C PHE A 111 12.66 19.74 -6.86
N ALA A 112 12.95 18.66 -7.59
CA ALA A 112 14.28 18.09 -7.72
C ALA A 112 15.22 19.10 -8.41
N ASN A 113 14.83 19.64 -9.56
CA ASN A 113 15.64 20.62 -10.28
C ASN A 113 15.82 21.94 -9.52
N LYS A 114 14.92 22.24 -8.57
CA LYS A 114 15.03 23.44 -7.72
C LYS A 114 16.04 23.29 -6.58
N ASN A 115 16.44 22.06 -6.25
CA ASN A 115 17.43 21.78 -5.21
C ASN A 115 18.86 21.65 -5.78
N ASP A 116 19.01 21.49 -7.09
CA ASP A 116 20.32 21.44 -7.78
C ASP A 116 20.88 22.85 -8.10
N ASP A 117 20.07 23.90 -8.03
CA ASP A 117 20.45 25.30 -8.25
C ASP A 117 20.89 26.04 -6.96
N LYS A 118 21.28 25.31 -5.90
CA LYS A 118 21.77 25.87 -4.62
C LYS A 118 23.19 25.43 -4.26
#